data_AF-A0A962IN71-F1
#
_entry.id   AF-A0A962IN71-F1
#
_cell.length_a   1.000
_cell.length_b   1.000
_cell.length_c   1.000
_cell.angle_alpha   90.00
_cell.angle_beta   90.00
_cell.angle_gamma   90.00
#
_symmetry.space_group_name_H-M   'P 1'
#
loop_
_entity.id
_entity.type
_entity.pdbx_description
1 polymer ?
#
loop_
_entity_poly.entity_id
_entity_poly.type
_entity_poly.pdbx_seq_one_letter_code
_entity_poly.pdbx_strand_id
1 'polypeptide(L)'
;MTDRLRLQLLGLVVLTGAVLYLLSPVLTPFAVAALLGYLGDPLADQLQRRGFSRTTSVVMVFVAMSLVMVLILLLLVPMLEAQISQLIRNLPGYVSWLRSNVEPWLSERFGIEAEGLLDVSGLITVLREHWQTAGGFAATAVASVSKSGLALIGWLVNFALIPVLTFYFLRDWDTLVARVNELLPRAIAPTVGRLAHQSDQVLGAFLRGQLLVMAALATVYTVGLWAVGIDYALLIGLGAGLVSFIPYLGTITGLAAGLIAAVVQHQDLLHVALVLGVFGLAQVL
;
A
#
# COMPACT_ATOMS: atom_id res chain seq x y z
N MET A 1 10.09 -20.31 39.22
CA MET A 1 10.51 -20.84 37.90
C MET A 1 11.91 -21.40 38.05
N THR A 2 12.12 -22.68 37.73
CA THR A 2 13.41 -23.36 37.85
C THR A 2 14.34 -22.95 36.69
N ASP A 3 15.66 -22.90 36.91
CA ASP A 3 16.63 -22.46 35.88
C ASP A 3 16.63 -23.33 34.62
N ARG A 4 16.23 -24.61 34.74
CA ARG A 4 15.99 -25.51 33.60
C ARG A 4 14.86 -25.05 32.70
N LEU A 5 13.77 -24.52 33.28
CA LEU A 5 12.65 -23.97 32.51
C LEU A 5 13.07 -22.73 31.72
N ARG A 6 13.92 -21.88 32.30
CA ARG A 6 14.45 -20.68 31.62
C ARG A 6 15.33 -21.05 30.43
N LEU A 7 16.22 -22.03 30.58
CA LEU A 7 17.07 -22.52 29.48
C LEU A 7 16.26 -23.19 28.37
N GLN A 8 15.21 -23.96 28.72
CA GLN A 8 14.30 -24.55 27.74
C GLN A 8 13.50 -23.49 26.98
N LEU A 9 13.02 -22.46 27.67
CA LEU A 9 12.33 -21.33 27.05
C LEU A 9 13.26 -20.54 26.13
N LEU A 10 14.51 -20.27 26.55
CA LEU A 10 15.52 -19.64 25.71
C LEU A 10 15.83 -20.48 24.47
N GLY A 11 16.04 -21.78 24.63
CA GLY A 11 16.27 -22.71 23.52
C GLY A 11 15.11 -22.74 22.53
N LEU A 12 13.86 -22.76 23.03
CA LEU A 12 12.66 -22.70 22.21
C LEU A 12 12.57 -21.38 21.44
N VAL A 13 12.84 -20.24 22.09
CA VAL A 13 12.82 -18.92 21.44
C VAL A 13 13.88 -18.82 20.34
N VAL A 14 15.11 -19.28 20.60
CA VAL A 14 16.19 -19.26 19.60
C VAL A 14 15.89 -20.19 18.43
N LEU A 15 15.40 -21.40 18.70
CA LEU A 15 15.00 -22.36 17.65
C LEU A 15 13.88 -21.79 16.79
N THR A 16 12.85 -21.21 17.42
CA THR A 16 11.72 -20.59 16.73
C THR A 16 12.20 -19.42 15.88
N GLY A 17 13.06 -18.55 16.42
CA GLY A 17 13.65 -17.44 15.68
C GLY A 17 14.49 -17.88 14.48
N ALA A 18 15.31 -18.93 14.64
CA ALA A 18 16.11 -19.49 13.56
C ALA A 18 15.23 -20.10 12.44
N VAL A 19 14.18 -20.82 12.81
CA VAL A 19 13.21 -21.40 11.87
C VAL A 19 12.46 -20.30 11.12
N LEU A 20 11.99 -19.26 11.82
CA LEU A 20 11.31 -18.12 11.20
C LEU A 20 12.22 -17.34 10.25
N TYR A 21 13.50 -17.18 10.61
CA TYR A 21 14.49 -16.53 9.74
C TYR A 21 14.69 -17.33 8.44
N LEU A 22 14.86 -18.67 8.55
CA LEU A 22 15.00 -19.56 7.39
C LEU A 22 13.75 -19.57 6.50
N LEU A 23 12.57 -19.49 7.10
CA LEU A 23 11.29 -19.50 6.39
C LEU A 23 10.84 -18.12 5.91
N SER A 24 11.53 -17.03 6.29
CA SER A 24 11.09 -15.66 6.00
C SER A 24 10.71 -15.40 4.53
N PRO A 25 11.40 -15.95 3.50
CA PRO A 25 11.01 -15.74 2.11
C PRO A 25 9.67 -16.39 1.74
N VAL A 26 9.31 -17.49 2.41
CA VAL A 26 8.05 -18.21 2.22
C VAL A 26 6.96 -17.61 3.09
N LEU A 27 7.29 -16.99 4.23
CA LEU A 27 6.31 -16.36 5.12
C LEU A 27 5.63 -15.16 4.48
N THR A 28 6.28 -14.42 3.58
CA THR A 28 5.69 -13.25 2.92
C THR A 28 4.43 -13.56 2.11
N PRO A 29 4.43 -14.48 1.12
CA PRO A 29 3.21 -14.81 0.38
C PRO A 29 2.13 -15.42 1.28
N PHE A 30 2.51 -16.15 2.33
CA PHE A 30 1.57 -16.66 3.34
C PHE A 30 0.91 -15.54 4.14
N ALA A 31 1.68 -14.54 4.60
CA ALA A 31 1.16 -13.41 5.35
C ALA A 31 0.20 -12.55 4.50
N VAL A 32 0.57 -12.28 3.25
CA VAL A 32 -0.30 -11.55 2.30
C VAL A 32 -1.58 -12.33 2.04
N ALA A 33 -1.47 -13.63 1.78
CA ALA A 33 -2.63 -14.47 1.54
C ALA A 33 -3.55 -14.61 2.76
N ALA A 34 -2.97 -14.69 3.96
CA ALA A 34 -3.74 -14.71 5.21
C ALA A 34 -4.47 -13.38 5.43
N LEU A 35 -3.82 -12.24 5.15
CA LEU A 35 -4.46 -10.93 5.21
C LEU A 35 -5.60 -10.80 4.20
N LEU A 36 -5.40 -11.24 2.95
CA LEU A 36 -6.44 -11.23 1.93
C LEU A 36 -7.60 -12.17 2.29
N GLY A 37 -7.31 -13.37 2.78
CA GLY A 37 -8.31 -14.33 3.26
C GLY A 37 -9.12 -13.73 4.41
N TYR A 38 -8.44 -13.12 5.38
CA TYR A 38 -9.06 -12.44 6.52
C TYR A 38 -9.98 -11.28 6.10
N LEU A 39 -9.57 -10.49 5.11
CA LEU A 39 -10.37 -9.39 4.57
C LEU A 39 -11.60 -9.90 3.78
N GLY A 40 -11.45 -11.02 3.06
CA GLY A 40 -12.52 -11.62 2.28
C GLY A 40 -13.54 -12.41 3.12
N ASP A 41 -13.14 -12.94 4.28
CA ASP A 41 -13.95 -13.85 5.09
C ASP A 41 -15.32 -13.26 5.50
N PRO A 42 -15.40 -12.00 5.98
CA PRO A 42 -16.70 -11.38 6.28
C PRO A 42 -17.63 -11.23 5.08
N LEU A 43 -17.07 -11.13 3.86
CA LEU A 43 -17.88 -11.09 2.63
C LEU A 43 -18.43 -12.49 2.33
N ALA A 44 -17.63 -13.54 2.53
CA ALA A 44 -18.06 -14.92 2.35
C ALA A 44 -19.15 -15.29 3.37
N ASP A 45 -19.00 -14.86 4.63
CA ASP A 45 -20.01 -15.03 5.67
C ASP A 45 -21.33 -14.33 5.35
N GLN A 46 -21.28 -13.13 4.78
CA GLN A 46 -22.48 -12.42 4.34
C GLN A 46 -23.24 -13.19 3.25
N LEU A 47 -22.52 -13.85 2.33
CA LEU A 47 -23.12 -14.73 1.33
C LEU A 47 -23.70 -16.00 1.96
N GLN A 48 -23.00 -16.61 2.93
CA GLN A 48 -23.50 -17.79 3.66
C GLN A 48 -24.80 -17.48 4.40
N ARG A 49 -24.88 -16.31 5.05
CA ARG A 49 -26.12 -15.83 5.72
C ARG A 49 -27.29 -15.64 4.75
N ARG A 50 -27.03 -15.45 3.45
CA ARG A 50 -28.06 -15.39 2.39
C ARG A 50 -28.45 -16.76 1.83
N GLY A 51 -27.89 -17.86 2.36
CA GLY A 51 -28.26 -19.23 2.01
C GLY A 51 -27.30 -19.94 1.05
N PHE A 52 -26.17 -19.32 0.67
CA PHE A 52 -25.16 -19.99 -0.17
C PHE A 52 -24.33 -20.98 0.64
N SER A 53 -23.88 -22.07 0.00
CA SER A 53 -22.92 -22.98 0.63
C SER A 53 -21.58 -22.27 0.91
N ARG A 54 -20.82 -22.75 1.90
CA ARG A 54 -19.50 -22.20 2.24
C ARG A 54 -18.58 -22.13 1.03
N THR A 55 -18.46 -23.24 0.27
CA THR A 55 -17.61 -23.30 -0.92
C THR A 55 -18.07 -22.32 -2.00
N THR A 56 -19.37 -22.20 -2.26
CA THR A 56 -19.90 -21.26 -3.26
C THR A 56 -19.60 -19.81 -2.87
N SER A 57 -19.81 -19.48 -1.60
CA SER A 57 -19.56 -18.13 -1.06
C SER A 57 -18.08 -17.75 -1.20
N VAL A 58 -17.19 -18.66 -0.83
CA VAL A 58 -15.73 -18.50 -0.95
C VAL A 58 -15.31 -18.34 -2.40
N VAL A 59 -15.81 -19.17 -3.32
CA VAL A 59 -15.50 -19.07 -4.75
C VAL A 59 -15.95 -17.72 -5.32
N MET A 60 -17.17 -17.27 -4.99
CA MET A 60 -17.69 -15.98 -5.47
C MET A 60 -16.84 -14.81 -4.96
N VAL A 61 -16.51 -14.79 -3.67
CA VAL A 61 -15.68 -13.72 -3.08
C VAL A 61 -14.26 -13.76 -3.63
N PHE A 62 -13.66 -14.94 -3.74
CA PHE A 62 -12.32 -15.11 -4.32
C PHE A 62 -12.25 -14.62 -5.77
N VAL A 63 -13.24 -14.96 -6.59
CA VAL A 63 -13.32 -14.49 -7.98
C VAL A 63 -13.51 -12.98 -8.02
N ALA A 64 -14.39 -12.41 -7.19
CA ALA A 64 -14.59 -10.97 -7.13
C ALA A 64 -13.31 -10.22 -6.69
N MET A 65 -12.63 -10.69 -5.66
CA MET A 65 -11.37 -10.10 -5.19
C MET A 65 -10.26 -10.23 -6.24
N SER A 66 -10.15 -11.39 -6.88
CA SER A 66 -9.18 -11.62 -7.96
C SER A 66 -9.45 -10.70 -9.15
N LEU A 67 -10.72 -10.52 -9.52
CA LEU A 67 -11.12 -9.61 -10.60
C LEU A 67 -10.76 -8.16 -10.26
N VAL A 68 -11.07 -7.69 -9.04
CA VAL A 68 -10.70 -6.34 -8.59
C VAL A 68 -9.18 -6.17 -8.60
N MET A 69 -8.42 -7.15 -8.10
CA MET A 69 -6.95 -7.12 -8.12
C MET A 69 -6.40 -7.02 -9.54
N VAL A 70 -6.88 -7.87 -10.45
CA VAL A 70 -6.49 -7.83 -11.86
C VAL A 70 -6.86 -6.48 -12.50
N LEU A 71 -8.02 -5.92 -12.19
CA LEU A 71 -8.44 -4.61 -12.69
C LEU A 71 -7.52 -3.49 -12.21
N ILE A 72 -7.13 -3.50 -10.93
CA ILE A 72 -6.15 -2.56 -10.36
C ILE A 72 -4.81 -2.70 -11.10
N LEU A 73 -4.32 -3.93 -11.29
CA LEU A 73 -3.05 -4.16 -11.99
C LEU A 73 -3.09 -3.75 -13.46
N LEU A 74 -4.20 -3.96 -14.16
CA LEU A 74 -4.32 -3.67 -15.59
C LEU A 74 -4.68 -2.21 -15.90
N LEU A 75 -5.40 -1.52 -15.01
CA LEU A 75 -5.82 -0.13 -15.24
C LEU A 75 -5.00 0.87 -14.44
N LEU A 76 -4.90 0.67 -13.13
CA LEU A 76 -4.35 1.67 -12.23
C LEU A 76 -2.82 1.74 -12.33
N VAL A 77 -2.13 0.60 -12.42
CA VAL A 77 -0.65 0.57 -12.57
C VAL A 77 -0.16 1.32 -13.82
N PRO A 78 -0.66 1.08 -15.05
CA PRO A 78 -0.20 1.83 -16.21
C PRO A 78 -0.56 3.31 -16.15
N MET A 79 -1.70 3.68 -15.55
CA MET A 79 -2.05 5.09 -15.35
C MET A 79 -1.07 5.80 -14.39
N LEU A 80 -0.71 5.14 -13.29
CA LEU A 80 0.33 5.66 -12.38
C LEU A 80 1.69 5.75 -13.07
N GLU A 81 2.07 4.73 -13.84
CA GLU A 81 3.32 4.72 -14.59
C GLU A 81 3.39 5.89 -15.57
N ALA A 82 2.29 6.17 -16.28
CA ALA A 82 2.21 7.32 -17.20
C ALA A 82 2.40 8.65 -16.45
N GLN A 83 1.73 8.83 -15.30
CA GLN A 83 1.85 10.05 -14.48
C GLN A 83 3.25 10.22 -13.88
N ILE A 84 3.86 9.15 -13.35
CA ILE A 84 5.22 9.20 -12.81
C ILE A 84 6.22 9.49 -13.95
N SER A 85 6.05 8.87 -15.11
CA SER A 85 6.91 9.12 -16.26
C SER A 85 6.78 10.56 -16.77
N GLN A 86 5.58 11.14 -16.74
CA GLN A 86 5.35 12.55 -17.06
C GLN A 86 6.02 13.47 -16.02
N LEU A 87 5.90 13.17 -14.73
CA LEU A 87 6.56 13.91 -13.65
C LEU A 87 8.08 13.93 -13.84
N ILE A 88 8.69 12.78 -14.12
CA ILE A 88 10.15 12.66 -14.35
C ILE A 88 10.60 13.41 -15.62
N ARG A 89 9.78 13.40 -16.68
CA ARG A 89 10.04 14.19 -17.90
C ARG A 89 9.94 15.69 -17.62
N ASN A 90 8.98 16.14 -16.83
CA ASN A 90 8.75 17.56 -16.55
C ASN A 90 9.64 18.11 -15.43
N LEU A 91 10.30 17.23 -14.66
CA LEU A 91 11.10 17.60 -13.50
C LEU A 91 12.17 18.70 -13.73
N PRO A 92 12.96 18.69 -14.83
CA PRO A 92 13.91 19.78 -15.07
C PRO A 92 13.22 21.12 -15.33
N GLY A 93 12.04 21.11 -15.97
CA GLY A 93 11.23 22.31 -16.15
C GLY A 93 10.81 22.89 -14.80
N TYR A 94 10.36 22.03 -13.89
CA TYR A 94 9.97 22.42 -12.53
C TYR A 94 11.15 22.98 -11.73
N VAL A 95 12.33 22.36 -11.83
CA VAL A 95 13.54 22.89 -11.21
C VAL A 95 13.97 24.22 -11.84
N SER A 96 13.90 24.35 -13.17
CA SER A 96 14.24 25.62 -13.84
C SER A 96 13.32 26.76 -13.40
N TRP A 97 12.01 26.48 -13.23
CA TRP A 97 11.04 27.44 -12.75
C TRP A 97 11.32 27.87 -11.29
N LEU A 98 11.69 26.92 -10.43
CA LEU A 98 12.11 27.21 -9.05
C LEU A 98 13.34 28.12 -9.03
N ARG A 99 14.35 27.83 -9.85
CA ARG A 99 15.55 28.68 -9.94
C ARG A 99 15.26 30.08 -10.47
N SER A 100 14.40 30.21 -11.48
CA SER A 100 14.13 31.52 -12.07
C SER A 100 13.17 32.40 -11.27
N ASN A 101 12.29 31.81 -10.45
CA ASN A 101 11.23 32.55 -9.75
C ASN A 101 11.39 32.55 -8.22
N VAL A 102 11.83 31.44 -7.63
CA VAL A 102 11.91 31.29 -6.17
C VAL A 102 13.26 31.73 -5.65
N GLU A 103 14.38 31.37 -6.29
CA GLU A 103 15.71 31.81 -5.84
C GLU A 103 15.85 33.35 -5.75
N PRO A 104 15.43 34.14 -6.76
CA PRO A 104 15.52 35.61 -6.68
C PRO A 104 14.58 36.19 -5.62
N TRP A 105 13.38 35.63 -5.48
CA TRP A 105 12.44 36.07 -4.45
C TRP A 105 12.98 35.78 -3.04
N LEU A 106 13.65 34.64 -2.84
CA LEU A 106 14.28 34.29 -1.56
C LEU A 106 15.45 35.22 -1.24
N SER A 107 16.31 35.50 -2.23
CA SER A 107 17.48 36.34 -2.05
C SER A 107 17.10 37.80 -1.78
N GLU A 108 16.11 38.35 -2.50
CA GLU A 108 15.62 39.71 -2.27
C GLU A 108 14.90 39.87 -0.93
N ARG A 109 14.12 38.87 -0.50
CA ARG A 109 13.28 39.01 0.70
C ARG A 109 13.98 38.60 2.00
N PHE A 110 14.88 37.62 1.93
CA PHE A 110 15.52 37.02 3.11
C PHE A 110 17.05 37.14 3.11
N GLY A 111 17.68 37.65 2.02
CA GLY A 111 19.13 37.77 1.91
C GLY A 111 19.86 36.43 1.86
N ILE A 112 19.15 35.34 1.55
CA ILE A 112 19.73 34.00 1.46
C ILE A 112 20.28 33.82 0.05
N GLU A 113 21.60 33.75 -0.09
CA GLU A 113 22.26 33.36 -1.33
C GLU A 113 22.02 31.86 -1.55
N ALA A 114 21.00 31.54 -2.34
CA ALA A 114 20.61 30.16 -2.65
C ALA A 114 21.43 29.54 -3.80
N GLU A 115 22.54 30.16 -4.22
CA GLU A 115 23.40 29.66 -5.28
C GLU A 115 23.95 28.27 -4.91
N GLY A 116 23.52 27.25 -5.66
CA GLY A 116 23.97 25.87 -5.52
C GLY A 116 23.15 24.98 -4.57
N LEU A 117 22.26 25.52 -3.74
CA LEU A 117 21.39 24.71 -2.86
C LEU A 117 20.36 23.88 -3.64
N LEU A 118 19.96 24.35 -4.83
CA LEU A 118 19.03 23.67 -5.73
C LEU A 118 19.74 22.94 -6.88
N ASP A 119 21.00 22.53 -6.71
CA ASP A 119 21.68 21.70 -7.72
C ASP A 119 21.24 20.24 -7.72
N VAL A 120 20.00 20.02 -8.15
CA VAL A 120 19.37 18.70 -8.28
C VAL A 120 19.69 18.07 -9.64
N SER A 121 20.47 18.72 -10.51
CA SER A 121 20.74 18.28 -11.88
C SER A 121 21.34 16.86 -11.96
N GLY A 122 22.28 16.54 -11.07
CA GLY A 122 22.86 15.19 -10.94
C GLY A 122 21.83 14.15 -10.49
N LEU A 123 21.00 14.48 -9.49
CA LEU A 123 19.93 13.59 -9.01
C LEU A 123 18.88 13.33 -10.09
N ILE A 124 18.51 14.36 -10.86
CA ILE A 124 17.55 14.24 -11.98
C ILE A 124 18.09 13.29 -13.05
N THR A 125 19.38 13.42 -13.38
CA THR A 125 20.03 12.57 -14.40
C THR A 125 20.02 11.11 -13.97
N VAL A 126 20.44 10.83 -12.73
CA VAL A 126 20.39 9.48 -12.16
C VAL A 126 18.96 8.94 -12.15
N LEU A 127 17.99 9.73 -11.70
CA LEU A 127 16.58 9.31 -11.64
C LEU A 127 16.02 9.00 -13.03
N ARG A 128 16.33 9.81 -14.04
CA ARG A 128 15.90 9.62 -15.43
C ARG A 128 16.52 8.37 -16.04
N GLU A 129 17.83 8.19 -15.90
CA GLU A 129 18.52 7.02 -16.44
C GLU A 129 17.95 5.73 -15.85
N HIS A 130 17.74 5.68 -14.52
CA HIS A 130 17.17 4.50 -13.85
C HIS A 130 15.71 4.27 -14.24
N TRP A 131 14.90 5.31 -14.42
CA TRP A 131 13.50 5.17 -14.80
C TRP A 131 13.31 4.79 -16.28
N GLN A 132 14.11 5.36 -17.18
CA GLN A 132 14.04 5.08 -18.61
C GLN A 132 14.61 3.70 -18.96
N THR A 133 15.71 3.29 -18.33
CA THR A 133 16.23 1.92 -18.48
C THR A 133 15.32 0.89 -17.84
N ALA A 134 14.53 1.28 -16.84
CA ALA A 134 13.57 0.40 -16.21
C ALA A 134 12.33 0.12 -17.09
N GLY A 135 11.98 0.99 -18.04
CA GLY A 135 10.81 0.82 -18.92
C GLY A 135 9.49 0.64 -18.16
N GLY A 136 9.40 1.18 -16.93
CA GLY A 136 8.30 0.91 -16.00
C GLY A 136 8.51 -0.32 -15.11
N PHE A 137 7.67 -0.47 -14.08
CA PHE A 137 7.69 -1.63 -13.18
C PHE A 137 7.55 -2.96 -13.94
N ALA A 138 6.82 -2.97 -15.05
CA ALA A 138 6.61 -4.16 -15.86
C ALA A 138 7.86 -4.60 -16.64
N ALA A 139 8.57 -3.66 -17.29
CA ALA A 139 9.78 -4.01 -18.05
C ALA A 139 10.96 -4.34 -17.13
N THR A 140 11.06 -3.72 -15.94
CA THR A 140 12.03 -4.13 -14.91
C THR A 140 11.75 -5.51 -14.34
N ALA A 141 10.48 -5.84 -14.08
CA ALA A 141 10.11 -7.18 -13.66
C ALA A 141 10.54 -8.20 -14.71
N VAL A 142 10.20 -7.96 -15.98
CA VAL A 142 10.57 -8.85 -17.11
C VAL A 142 12.09 -8.92 -17.33
N ALA A 143 12.82 -7.80 -17.23
CA ALA A 143 14.27 -7.74 -17.41
C ALA A 143 15.04 -8.43 -16.27
N SER A 144 14.53 -8.35 -15.04
CA SER A 144 15.13 -9.04 -13.87
C SER A 144 14.87 -10.55 -13.93
N VAL A 145 13.68 -10.91 -14.39
CA VAL A 145 13.20 -12.27 -14.61
C VAL A 145 13.98 -12.97 -15.75
N SER A 146 14.39 -12.23 -16.79
CA SER A 146 15.16 -12.79 -17.91
C SER A 146 16.66 -12.97 -17.63
N LYS A 147 17.24 -12.26 -16.65
CA LYS A 147 18.66 -12.41 -16.25
C LYS A 147 18.93 -13.60 -15.33
N SER A 148 17.89 -14.17 -14.70
CA SER A 148 18.02 -15.36 -13.85
C SER A 148 16.76 -16.22 -13.97
N GLY A 149 16.85 -17.34 -14.69
CA GLY A 149 15.75 -18.30 -14.81
C GLY A 149 15.26 -18.83 -13.45
N LEU A 150 16.13 -18.86 -12.44
CA LEU A 150 15.77 -19.19 -11.06
C LEU A 150 14.94 -18.07 -10.38
N ALA A 151 15.23 -16.79 -10.67
CA ALA A 151 14.43 -15.68 -10.18
C ALA A 151 13.03 -15.64 -10.82
N LEU A 152 12.92 -15.99 -12.11
CA LEU A 152 11.65 -16.16 -12.81
C LEU A 152 10.77 -17.22 -12.13
N ILE A 153 11.35 -18.38 -11.82
CA ILE A 153 10.65 -19.45 -11.13
C ILE A 153 10.19 -18.98 -9.73
N GLY A 154 11.07 -18.32 -8.96
CA GLY A 154 10.71 -17.80 -7.65
C GLY A 154 9.56 -16.79 -7.69
N TRP A 155 9.56 -15.88 -8.66
CA TRP A 155 8.50 -14.89 -8.83
C TRP A 155 7.18 -15.54 -9.27
N LEU A 156 7.21 -16.47 -10.23
CA LEU A 156 6.02 -17.21 -10.67
C LEU A 156 5.44 -18.06 -9.54
N VAL A 157 6.29 -18.73 -8.76
CA VAL A 157 5.86 -19.50 -7.59
C VAL A 157 5.17 -18.57 -6.61
N ASN A 158 5.78 -17.45 -6.22
CA ASN A 158 5.16 -16.50 -5.28
C ASN A 158 3.84 -15.91 -5.81
N PHE A 159 3.81 -15.50 -7.07
CA PHE A 159 2.63 -14.94 -7.71
C PHE A 159 1.49 -15.96 -7.80
N ALA A 160 1.79 -17.23 -8.06
CA ALA A 160 0.80 -18.30 -8.05
C ALA A 160 0.42 -18.75 -6.63
N LEU A 161 1.34 -18.67 -5.66
CA LEU A 161 1.11 -19.10 -4.27
C LEU A 161 0.08 -18.20 -3.58
N ILE A 162 0.19 -16.88 -3.75
CA ILE A 162 -0.70 -15.92 -3.08
C ILE A 162 -2.18 -16.21 -3.34
N PRO A 163 -2.69 -16.31 -4.58
CA PRO A 163 -4.10 -16.59 -4.83
C PRO A 163 -4.51 -17.98 -4.34
N VAL A 164 -3.66 -19.00 -4.50
CA VAL A 164 -3.93 -20.35 -4.00
C VAL A 164 -4.10 -20.34 -2.49
N LEU A 165 -3.13 -19.77 -1.76
CA LEU A 165 -3.18 -19.67 -0.30
C LEU A 165 -4.34 -18.78 0.16
N THR A 166 -4.65 -17.71 -0.55
CA THR A 166 -5.78 -16.82 -0.22
C THR A 166 -7.07 -17.61 -0.29
N PHE A 167 -7.25 -18.43 -1.34
CA PHE A 167 -8.41 -19.30 -1.47
C PHE A 167 -8.52 -20.30 -0.31
N TYR A 168 -7.40 -20.96 0.06
CA TYR A 168 -7.39 -21.90 1.18
C TYR A 168 -7.66 -21.22 2.51
N PHE A 169 -7.03 -20.07 2.79
CA PHE A 169 -7.29 -19.31 4.01
C PHE A 169 -8.74 -18.85 4.07
N LEU A 170 -9.28 -18.29 3.00
CA LEU A 170 -10.68 -17.88 2.93
C LEU A 170 -11.65 -19.06 3.12
N ARG A 171 -11.32 -20.24 2.59
CA ARG A 171 -12.19 -21.42 2.71
C ARG A 171 -12.13 -22.05 4.10
N ASP A 172 -10.93 -22.27 4.60
CA ASP A 172 -10.66 -23.19 5.70
C ASP A 172 -10.26 -22.45 7.00
N TRP A 173 -10.39 -21.11 7.05
CA TRP A 173 -10.06 -20.27 8.21
C TRP A 173 -10.60 -20.84 9.53
N ASP A 174 -11.90 -21.08 9.61
CA ASP A 174 -12.54 -21.59 10.84
C ASP A 174 -12.03 -22.96 11.24
N THR A 175 -11.71 -23.81 10.25
CA THR A 175 -11.15 -25.13 10.52
C THR A 175 -9.73 -25.01 11.08
N LEU A 176 -8.92 -24.09 10.54
CA LEU A 176 -7.57 -23.81 11.04
C LEU A 176 -7.62 -23.30 12.49
N VAL A 177 -8.51 -22.34 12.78
CA VAL A 177 -8.67 -21.80 14.14
C VAL A 177 -9.16 -22.87 15.12
N ALA A 178 -10.11 -23.73 14.71
CA ALA A 178 -10.58 -24.84 15.53
C ALA A 178 -9.46 -25.83 15.87
N ARG A 179 -8.64 -26.21 14.88
CA ARG A 179 -7.47 -27.08 15.08
C ARG A 179 -6.44 -26.48 16.01
N VAL A 180 -6.18 -25.18 15.91
CA VAL A 180 -5.28 -24.48 16.85
C VAL A 180 -5.85 -24.52 18.27
N ASN A 181 -7.16 -24.35 18.43
CA ASN A 181 -7.82 -24.41 19.73
C ASN A 181 -7.77 -25.83 20.35
N GLU A 182 -7.82 -26.89 19.54
CA GLU A 182 -7.66 -28.28 19.99
C GLU A 182 -6.27 -28.58 20.57
N LEU A 183 -5.23 -27.83 20.16
CA LEU A 183 -3.87 -27.98 20.69
C LEU A 183 -3.68 -27.29 22.05
N LEU A 184 -4.62 -26.44 22.47
CA LEU A 184 -4.52 -25.71 23.73
C LEU A 184 -4.90 -26.60 24.93
N PRO A 185 -4.18 -26.48 26.06
CA PRO A 185 -4.61 -27.10 27.31
C PRO A 185 -6.03 -26.66 27.69
N ARG A 186 -6.88 -27.63 28.07
CA ARG A 186 -8.31 -27.41 28.39
C ARG A 186 -8.56 -26.29 29.41
N ALA A 187 -7.61 -26.07 30.34
CA ALA A 187 -7.71 -25.04 31.36
C ALA A 187 -7.63 -23.60 30.81
N ILE A 188 -6.88 -23.37 29.72
CA ILE A 188 -6.67 -22.03 29.15
C ILE A 188 -7.46 -21.78 27.86
N ALA A 189 -7.89 -22.84 27.17
CA ALA A 189 -8.66 -22.78 25.93
C ALA A 189 -9.84 -21.76 25.97
N PRO A 190 -10.73 -21.74 26.99
CA PRO A 190 -11.84 -20.77 27.01
C PRO A 190 -11.36 -19.31 27.14
N THR A 191 -10.27 -19.08 27.86
CA THR A 191 -9.68 -17.74 28.02
C THR A 191 -9.04 -17.28 26.71
N VAL A 192 -8.23 -18.15 26.08
CA VAL A 192 -7.58 -17.84 24.80
C VAL A 192 -8.62 -17.60 23.70
N GLY A 193 -9.64 -18.46 23.59
CA GLY A 193 -10.71 -18.30 22.60
C GLY A 193 -11.47 -16.98 22.74
N ARG A 194 -11.79 -16.58 23.99
CA ARG A 194 -12.43 -15.28 24.25
C ARG A 194 -11.54 -14.10 23.85
N LEU A 195 -10.26 -14.11 24.24
CA LEU A 195 -9.32 -13.04 23.90
C LEU A 195 -9.07 -12.97 22.38
N ALA A 196 -8.94 -14.12 21.73
CA ALA A 196 -8.77 -14.21 20.28
C ALA A 196 -9.98 -13.62 19.56
N HIS A 197 -11.20 -13.95 19.98
CA HIS A 197 -12.40 -13.40 19.36
C HIS A 197 -12.56 -11.88 19.59
N GLN A 198 -12.23 -11.38 20.79
CA GLN A 198 -12.22 -9.94 21.05
C GLN A 198 -11.18 -9.21 20.19
N SER A 199 -9.99 -9.79 20.03
CA SER A 199 -8.92 -9.24 19.22
C SER A 199 -9.29 -9.23 17.74
N ASP A 200 -9.90 -10.31 17.27
CA ASP A 200 -10.43 -10.46 15.92
C ASP A 200 -11.50 -9.41 15.60
N GLN A 201 -12.47 -9.20 16.49
CA GLN A 201 -13.51 -8.18 16.28
C GLN A 201 -12.90 -6.77 16.13
N VAL A 202 -11.94 -6.41 17.00
CA VAL A 202 -11.29 -5.10 16.96
C VAL A 202 -10.40 -4.96 15.73
N LEU A 203 -9.57 -5.96 15.43
CA LEU A 203 -8.66 -5.94 14.28
C LEU A 203 -9.45 -5.90 12.97
N GLY A 204 -10.48 -6.73 12.83
CA GLY A 204 -11.34 -6.76 11.67
C GLY A 204 -12.13 -5.47 11.47
N ALA A 205 -12.65 -4.86 12.54
CA ALA A 205 -13.31 -3.55 12.45
C ALA A 205 -12.31 -2.45 12.03
N PHE A 206 -11.12 -2.42 12.63
CA PHE A 206 -10.08 -1.46 12.31
C PHE A 206 -9.60 -1.59 10.85
N LEU A 207 -9.22 -2.79 10.41
CA LEU A 207 -8.72 -3.01 9.04
C LEU A 207 -9.75 -2.62 7.99
N ARG A 208 -11.02 -3.00 8.16
CA ARG A 208 -12.09 -2.64 7.23
C ARG A 208 -12.38 -1.14 7.24
N GLY A 209 -12.46 -0.54 8.43
CA GLY A 209 -12.62 0.90 8.57
C GLY A 209 -11.48 1.66 7.87
N GLN A 210 -10.24 1.21 8.08
CA GLN A 210 -9.07 1.86 7.52
C GLN A 210 -8.98 1.71 6.00
N LEU A 211 -9.29 0.53 5.46
CA LEU A 211 -9.36 0.34 4.01
C LEU A 211 -10.45 1.22 3.36
N LEU A 212 -11.60 1.35 4.01
CA LEU A 212 -12.68 2.24 3.54
C LEU A 212 -12.24 3.71 3.59
N VAL A 213 -11.58 4.15 4.66
CA VAL A 213 -11.05 5.52 4.78
C VAL A 213 -9.99 5.78 3.70
N MET A 214 -9.04 4.86 3.51
CA MET A 214 -8.01 4.98 2.48
C MET A 214 -8.62 5.06 1.07
N ALA A 215 -9.60 4.20 0.77
CA ALA A 215 -10.29 4.21 -0.52
C ALA A 215 -11.14 5.48 -0.73
N ALA A 216 -11.84 5.93 0.31
CA ALA A 216 -12.63 7.16 0.28
C ALA A 216 -11.74 8.38 0.04
N LEU A 217 -10.66 8.54 0.83
CA LEU A 217 -9.71 9.65 0.67
C LEU A 217 -9.00 9.59 -0.69
N ALA A 218 -8.57 8.40 -1.14
CA ALA A 218 -7.98 8.24 -2.47
C ALA A 218 -8.94 8.72 -3.57
N THR A 219 -10.22 8.39 -3.45
CA THR A 219 -11.25 8.80 -4.41
C THR A 219 -11.52 10.29 -4.33
N VAL A 220 -11.77 10.84 -3.15
CA VAL A 220 -12.08 12.26 -2.94
C VAL A 220 -10.92 13.15 -3.40
N TYR A 221 -9.68 12.81 -3.01
CA TYR A 221 -8.51 13.57 -3.44
C TYR A 221 -8.25 13.44 -4.94
N THR A 222 -8.35 12.24 -5.51
CA THR A 222 -8.15 12.06 -6.96
C THR A 222 -9.19 12.83 -7.77
N VAL A 223 -10.48 12.68 -7.45
CA VAL A 223 -11.57 13.34 -8.16
C VAL A 223 -11.53 14.85 -7.94
N GLY A 224 -11.27 15.29 -6.71
CA GLY A 224 -11.17 16.71 -6.38
C GLY A 224 -10.00 17.39 -7.11
N LEU A 225 -8.81 16.81 -7.07
CA LEU A 225 -7.64 17.36 -7.79
C LEU A 225 -7.82 17.28 -9.31
N TRP A 226 -8.46 16.23 -9.81
CA TRP A 226 -8.78 16.11 -11.24
C TRP A 226 -9.77 17.19 -11.68
N ALA A 227 -10.80 17.48 -10.87
CA ALA A 227 -11.76 18.55 -11.14
C ALA A 227 -11.12 19.95 -11.10
N VAL A 228 -10.07 20.13 -10.28
CA VAL A 228 -9.25 21.35 -10.26
C VAL A 228 -8.33 21.46 -11.49
N GLY A 229 -8.11 20.36 -12.22
CA GLY A 229 -7.23 20.35 -13.41
C GLY A 229 -5.77 19.99 -13.12
N ILE A 230 -5.48 19.38 -11.98
CA ILE A 230 -4.11 18.95 -11.65
C ILE A 230 -3.73 17.70 -12.44
N ASP A 231 -2.64 17.76 -13.21
CA ASP A 231 -2.21 16.68 -14.11
C ASP A 231 -1.94 15.35 -13.38
N TYR A 232 -1.37 15.46 -12.17
CA TYR A 232 -0.97 14.33 -11.33
C TYR A 232 -2.02 13.94 -10.28
N ALA A 233 -3.29 14.28 -10.50
CA ALA A 233 -4.36 14.09 -9.52
C ALA A 233 -4.48 12.64 -9.01
N LEU A 234 -4.38 11.64 -9.89
CA LEU A 234 -4.45 10.22 -9.52
C LEU A 234 -3.25 9.80 -8.67
N LEU A 235 -2.03 10.17 -9.07
CA LEU A 235 -0.81 9.86 -8.34
C LEU A 235 -0.83 10.48 -6.94
N ILE A 236 -1.19 11.76 -6.84
CA ILE A 236 -1.26 12.49 -5.58
C ILE A 236 -2.40 11.95 -4.72
N GLY A 237 -3.60 11.81 -5.29
CA GLY A 237 -4.79 11.38 -4.57
C GLY A 237 -4.68 9.96 -4.04
N LEU A 238 -4.26 9.01 -4.88
CA LEU A 238 -4.03 7.62 -4.46
C LEU A 238 -2.87 7.53 -3.45
N GLY A 239 -1.76 8.22 -3.70
CA GLY A 239 -0.62 8.25 -2.79
C GLY A 239 -1.00 8.78 -1.41
N ALA A 240 -1.71 9.91 -1.36
CA ALA A 240 -2.25 10.49 -0.15
C ALA A 240 -3.22 9.54 0.56
N GLY A 241 -4.17 8.96 -0.16
CA GLY A 241 -5.14 8.01 0.38
C GLY A 241 -4.49 6.75 0.96
N LEU A 242 -3.45 6.22 0.32
CA LEU A 242 -2.68 5.08 0.83
C LEU A 242 -1.87 5.44 2.08
N VAL A 243 -1.19 6.59 2.08
CA VAL A 243 -0.38 7.06 3.22
C VAL A 243 -1.26 7.44 4.42
N SER A 244 -2.55 7.75 4.21
CA SER A 244 -3.55 7.92 5.28
C SER A 244 -3.75 6.68 6.14
N PHE A 245 -3.11 5.53 5.82
CA PHE A 245 -2.97 4.45 6.79
C PHE A 245 -2.41 4.96 8.13
N ILE A 246 -1.50 5.95 8.08
CA ILE A 246 -1.03 6.69 9.25
C ILE A 246 -1.84 7.99 9.36
N PRO A 247 -2.50 8.26 10.51
CA PRO A 247 -3.31 9.46 10.69
C PRO A 247 -2.56 10.75 10.33
N TYR A 248 -3.25 11.66 9.64
CA TYR A 248 -2.76 12.97 9.16
C TYR A 248 -1.64 12.94 8.13
N LEU A 249 -0.82 11.88 8.05
CA LEU A 249 0.30 11.82 7.10
C LEU A 249 -0.19 11.87 5.65
N GLY A 250 -1.27 11.16 5.32
CA GLY A 250 -1.81 11.18 3.96
C GLY A 250 -2.28 12.57 3.54
N THR A 251 -2.96 13.29 4.42
CA THR A 251 -3.41 14.67 4.18
C THR A 251 -2.24 15.62 4.05
N ILE A 252 -1.25 15.56 4.95
CA ILE A 252 -0.09 16.45 4.91
C ILE A 252 0.72 16.22 3.62
N THR A 253 1.03 14.96 3.31
CA THR A 253 1.82 14.62 2.12
C THR A 253 1.05 14.92 0.83
N GLY A 254 -0.24 14.58 0.78
CA GLY A 254 -1.13 14.90 -0.32
C GLY A 254 -1.29 16.40 -0.55
N LEU A 255 -1.51 17.16 0.52
CA LEU A 255 -1.64 18.60 0.46
C LEU A 255 -0.35 19.26 -0.02
N ALA A 256 0.79 18.86 0.53
CA ALA A 256 2.09 19.36 0.10
C ALA A 256 2.31 19.08 -1.41
N ALA A 257 2.10 17.84 -1.84
CA ALA A 257 2.24 17.46 -3.25
C ALA A 257 1.25 18.21 -4.17
N GLY A 258 0.00 18.36 -3.74
CA GLY A 258 -1.05 19.09 -4.48
C GLY A 258 -0.76 20.58 -4.60
N LEU A 259 -0.29 21.22 -3.52
CA LEU A 259 0.09 22.64 -3.53
C LEU A 259 1.30 22.88 -4.44
N ILE A 260 2.33 22.03 -4.34
CA ILE A 260 3.48 22.09 -5.25
C ILE A 260 3.02 21.95 -6.70
N ALA A 261 2.17 20.96 -6.99
CA ALA A 261 1.65 20.76 -8.33
C ALA A 261 0.85 21.98 -8.83
N ALA A 262 -0.02 22.57 -8.01
CA ALA A 262 -0.80 23.76 -8.37
C ALA A 262 0.10 24.97 -8.69
N VAL A 263 1.06 25.27 -7.80
CA VAL A 263 1.98 26.40 -7.96
C VAL A 263 2.83 26.22 -9.22
N VAL A 264 3.38 25.03 -9.44
CA VAL A 264 4.29 24.77 -10.55
C VAL A 264 3.57 24.66 -11.89
N GLN A 265 2.36 24.09 -11.91
CA GLN A 265 1.59 23.85 -13.14
C GLN A 265 0.84 25.11 -13.60
N HIS A 266 0.13 25.80 -12.70
CA HIS A 266 -0.78 26.89 -13.07
C HIS A 266 -0.24 28.28 -12.71
N GLN A 267 0.68 28.38 -11.75
CA GLN A 267 1.34 29.62 -11.33
C GLN A 267 0.35 30.73 -10.87
N ASP A 268 -0.85 30.34 -10.42
CA ASP A 268 -1.88 31.25 -9.94
C ASP A 268 -2.34 30.90 -8.52
N LEU A 269 -2.89 31.90 -7.82
CA LEU A 269 -3.39 31.72 -6.46
C LEU A 269 -4.75 31.00 -6.42
N LEU A 270 -5.47 30.98 -7.54
CA LEU A 270 -6.78 30.35 -7.62
C LEU A 270 -6.68 28.83 -7.51
N HIS A 271 -5.79 28.17 -8.27
CA HIS A 271 -5.64 26.72 -8.15
C HIS A 271 -5.08 26.31 -6.78
N VAL A 272 -4.23 27.14 -6.18
CA VAL A 272 -3.77 26.95 -4.78
C VAL A 272 -4.96 26.96 -3.82
N ALA A 273 -5.84 27.95 -3.92
CA ALA A 273 -7.04 28.04 -3.09
C ALA A 273 -8.01 26.88 -3.33
N LEU A 274 -8.18 26.45 -4.58
CA LEU A 274 -9.01 25.29 -4.93
C LEU A 274 -8.46 23.98 -4.35
N VAL A 275 -7.14 23.77 -4.41
CA VAL A 275 -6.49 22.61 -3.77
C VAL A 275 -6.71 22.64 -2.25
N LEU A 276 -6.50 23.78 -1.59
CA LEU A 276 -6.81 23.95 -0.17
C LEU A 276 -8.29 23.61 0.13
N GLY A 277 -9.20 24.04 -0.75
CA GLY A 277 -10.62 23.74 -0.65
C GLY A 277 -10.94 22.24 -0.75
N VAL A 278 -10.32 21.52 -1.69
CA VAL A 278 -10.48 20.07 -1.86
C VAL A 278 -10.03 19.32 -0.61
N PHE A 279 -8.83 19.62 -0.11
CA PHE A 279 -8.30 18.98 1.10
C PHE A 279 -9.08 19.38 2.36
N GLY A 280 -9.52 20.63 2.45
CA GLY A 280 -10.37 21.11 3.55
C GLY A 280 -11.71 20.39 3.59
N LEU A 281 -12.41 20.26 2.45
CA LEU A 281 -13.67 19.52 2.34
C LEU A 281 -13.51 18.05 2.72
N ALA A 282 -12.43 17.41 2.26
CA ALA A 282 -12.16 16.01 2.55
C ALA A 282 -11.88 15.74 4.04
N GLN A 283 -11.42 16.73 4.81
CA GLN A 283 -11.20 16.58 6.27
C GLN A 283 -12.46 16.82 7.11
N VAL A 284 -13.46 17.48 6.52
CA VAL A 284 -14.74 17.77 7.20
C VAL A 284 -15.75 16.64 6.98
N LEU A 285 -15.65 15.91 5.87
CA LEU A 285 -16.43 14.71 5.54
C LEU A 285 -15.96 13.48 6.31
#